data_AF-B1MVG9-F1
#
_entry.id   AF-B1MVG9-F1
#
_cell.length_a   1.000
_cell.length_b   1.000
_cell.length_c   1.000
_cell.angle_alpha   90.00
_cell.angle_beta   90.00
_cell.angle_gamma   90.00
#
_symmetry.space_group_name_H-M   'P 1'
#
loop_
_entity.id
_entity.type
_entity.pdbx_description
1 polymer ?
#
loop_
_entity_poly.entity_id
_entity_poly.type
_entity_poly.pdbx_seq_one_letter_code
_entity_poly.pdbx_strand_id
1 'polypeptide(L)' 'QSDGTRMSIASFYNPGNDSFISPAPAVLEKKTEDAPTYPKFVFDDYMKLYSGLKFQAKEPRFEAMKAKESTPVATA' A
#
# COMPACT_ATOMS: atom_id res chain seq x y z
N GLN A 1 -0.79 30.53 23.75
CA GLN A 1 -0.50 30.80 22.33
C GLN A 1 -1.60 30.13 21.51
N SER A 2 -2.60 30.89 21.05
CA SER A 2 -3.80 30.34 20.38
C SER A 2 -4.19 31.02 19.06
N ASP A 3 -3.40 31.98 18.55
CA ASP A 3 -3.81 32.81 17.39
C ASP A 3 -2.89 32.62 16.17
N GLY A 4 -2.62 31.38 15.77
CA GLY A 4 -1.78 31.07 14.60
C GLY A 4 -2.55 30.37 13.48
N THR A 5 -2.50 30.91 12.26
CA THR A 5 -3.06 30.24 11.07
C THR A 5 -1.98 29.39 10.40
N ARG A 6 -2.03 28.06 10.57
CA ARG A 6 -1.08 27.14 9.93
C ARG A 6 -1.40 27.00 8.44
N MET A 7 -0.53 27.49 7.57
CA MET A 7 -0.56 27.19 6.13
C MET A 7 0.08 25.82 5.85
N SER A 8 -0.50 25.04 4.92
CA SER A 8 0.02 23.73 4.52
C SER A 8 -0.14 23.52 3.02
N ILE A 9 0.98 23.42 2.29
CA ILE A 9 1.03 23.05 0.88
C ILE A 9 1.74 21.71 0.81
N ALA A 10 1.06 20.67 0.31
CA ALA A 10 1.58 19.31 0.29
C ALA A 10 1.35 18.67 -1.08
N SER A 11 2.45 18.40 -1.79
CA SER A 11 2.45 17.68 -3.06
C SER A 11 2.83 16.22 -2.83
N PHE A 12 2.15 15.30 -3.51
CA PHE A 12 2.39 13.86 -3.38
C PHE A 12 2.77 13.30 -4.75
N TYR A 13 3.98 12.74 -4.84
CA TYR A 13 4.44 12.00 -6.02
C TYR A 13 4.21 10.51 -5.79
N ASN A 14 3.17 9.98 -6.42
CA ASN A 14 2.73 8.60 -6.26
C ASN A 14 3.03 7.78 -7.54
N PRO A 15 3.06 6.44 -7.45
CA PRO A 15 3.09 5.58 -8.63
C PRO A 15 1.92 5.86 -9.59
N GLY A 16 2.07 5.43 -10.84
CA GLY A 16 0.97 5.42 -11.81
C GLY A 16 -0.14 4.45 -11.39
N ASN A 17 -1.37 4.67 -11.87
CA ASN A 17 -2.53 3.89 -11.45
C ASN A 17 -2.36 2.39 -11.73
N ASP A 18 -1.78 2.04 -12.88
CA ASP A 18 -1.50 0.69 -13.35
C ASP A 18 -0.17 0.11 -12.84
N SER A 19 0.57 0.86 -12.02
CA SER A 19 1.87 0.43 -11.53
C SER A 19 1.76 -0.77 -10.59
N PHE A 20 2.57 -1.81 -10.87
CA PHE A 20 2.72 -2.97 -10.00
C PHE A 20 3.69 -2.69 -8.86
N ILE A 21 3.24 -2.92 -7.63
CA ILE A 21 3.96 -2.65 -6.40
C ILE A 21 4.32 -3.98 -5.73
N SER A 22 5.62 -4.19 -5.48
CA SER A 22 6.13 -5.35 -4.75
C SER A 22 7.44 -5.00 -4.03
N PRO A 23 7.79 -5.70 -2.94
CA PRO A 23 9.11 -5.57 -2.33
C PRO A 23 10.22 -5.87 -3.33
N ALA A 24 11.27 -5.04 -3.33
CA ALA A 24 12.41 -5.26 -4.21
C ALA A 24 13.16 -6.56 -3.84
N PRO A 25 13.57 -7.39 -4.82
CA PRO A 25 14.25 -8.67 -4.56
C PRO A 25 15.49 -8.53 -3.66
N ALA A 26 16.33 -7.54 -3.92
CA ALA A 26 17.54 -7.27 -3.14
C ALA A 26 17.28 -6.92 -1.67
N VAL A 27 16.04 -6.54 -1.31
CA VAL A 27 15.62 -6.32 0.08
C VAL A 27 15.12 -7.62 0.71
N LEU A 28 14.53 -8.52 -0.07
CA LEU A 28 14.07 -9.84 0.40
C LEU A 28 15.24 -10.78 0.69
N GLU A 29 16.29 -10.74 -0.14
CA GLU A 29 17.51 -11.54 0.05
C GLU A 29 18.27 -11.21 1.34
N LYS A 30 18.04 -10.01 1.89
CA LYS A 30 18.68 -9.51 3.12
C LYS A 30 17.82 -9.69 4.37
N LYS A 31 16.65 -10.32 4.26
CA LYS A 31 15.72 -10.51 5.38
C LYS A 31 16.07 -11.75 6.20
N THR A 32 15.89 -11.65 7.51
CA THR A 32 15.86 -12.79 8.43
C THR A 32 14.53 -13.55 8.30
N GLU A 33 14.48 -14.80 8.77
CA GLU A 33 13.31 -15.68 8.65
C GLU A 33 12.01 -15.07 9.23
N ASP A 34 12.12 -14.16 10.20
CA ASP A 34 10.97 -13.50 10.87
C ASP A 34 10.48 -12.22 10.17
N ALA A 35 11.05 -11.82 9.04
CA ALA A 35 10.70 -10.55 8.42
C ALA A 35 9.31 -10.60 7.74
N PRO A 36 8.44 -9.60 7.99
CA PRO A 36 7.10 -9.58 7.41
C PRO A 36 7.16 -9.56 5.88
N THR A 37 6.37 -10.47 5.28
CA THR A 37 6.18 -10.55 3.83
C THR A 37 5.08 -9.59 3.43
N TYR A 38 5.44 -8.57 2.65
CA TYR A 38 4.51 -7.60 2.10
C TYR A 38 3.87 -8.13 0.81
N PRO A 39 2.61 -7.77 0.53
CA PRO A 39 1.87 -8.25 -0.65
C PRO A 39 2.40 -7.63 -1.95
N LYS A 40 1.98 -8.22 -3.07
CA LYS A 40 2.13 -7.63 -4.39
C LYS A 40 0.77 -7.17 -4.90
N PHE A 41 0.68 -5.98 -5.50
CA PHE A 41 -0.61 -5.41 -5.92
C PHE A 41 -0.45 -4.30 -6.96
N VAL A 42 -1.54 -3.94 -7.63
CA VAL A 42 -1.62 -2.73 -8.49
C VAL A 42 -1.95 -1.51 -7.63
N PHE A 43 -1.26 -0.39 -7.85
CA PHE A 43 -1.37 0.80 -7.00
C PHE A 43 -2.81 1.34 -6.90
N ASP A 44 -3.56 1.37 -8.00
CA ASP A 44 -4.96 1.83 -7.98
C ASP A 44 -5.87 0.95 -7.10
N ASP A 45 -5.66 -0.37 -7.05
CA ASP A 45 -6.41 -1.25 -6.16
C ASP A 45 -6.16 -0.95 -4.69
N TYR A 46 -4.93 -0.57 -4.35
CA TYR A 46 -4.59 -0.10 -3.02
C TYR A 46 -5.23 1.25 -2.72
N MET A 47 -5.22 2.19 -3.66
CA MET A 47 -5.80 3.52 -3.46
C MET A 47 -7.32 3.49 -3.30
N LYS A 48 -8.01 2.61 -4.04
CA LYS A 48 -9.44 2.33 -3.86
C LYS A 48 -9.73 1.88 -2.42
N LEU A 49 -8.97 0.94 -1.88
CA LEU A 49 -9.12 0.50 -0.49
C LEU A 49 -8.74 1.60 0.53
N TYR A 50 -7.64 2.31 0.29
CA TYR A 50 -7.15 3.38 1.15
C TYR A 50 -8.17 4.50 1.32
N SER A 51 -8.90 4.87 0.25
CA SER A 51 -9.88 5.95 0.28
C SER A 51 -10.95 5.77 1.36
N GLY A 52 -11.44 4.54 1.57
CA GLY A 52 -12.44 4.23 2.59
C GLY A 52 -11.87 3.96 3.98
N LEU A 53 -10.57 3.64 4.08
CA LEU A 53 -9.92 3.20 5.32
C LEU A 53 -8.77 4.12 5.77
N LYS A 54 -8.67 5.33 5.22
CA LYS A 54 -7.54 6.26 5.44
C LYS A 54 -7.21 6.48 6.91
N PHE A 55 -8.26 6.63 7.73
CA PHE A 55 -8.16 6.95 9.15
C PHE A 55 -8.25 5.71 10.06
N GLN A 56 -8.29 4.50 9.48
CA GLN A 56 -8.25 3.22 10.20
C GLN A 56 -6.80 2.70 10.29
N ALA A 57 -6.60 1.60 11.03
CA ALA A 57 -5.33 0.91 11.11
C ALA A 57 -4.77 0.56 9.72
N LYS A 58 -3.45 0.60 9.58
CA LYS A 58 -2.77 0.45 8.28
C LYS A 58 -2.64 -1.02 7.88
N GLU A 59 -2.31 -1.86 8.85
CA GLU A 59 -1.97 -3.26 8.69
C GLU A 59 -3.07 -4.05 7.96
N PRO A 60 -4.38 -3.87 8.27
CA PRO A 60 -5.46 -4.52 7.52
C PRO A 60 -5.48 -4.20 6.02
N ARG A 61 -4.94 -3.05 5.59
CA ARG A 61 -4.88 -2.69 4.17
C ARG A 61 -3.89 -3.56 3.41
N PHE A 62 -2.77 -3.95 4.03
CA PHE A 62 -1.80 -4.87 3.41
C PHE A 62 -2.31 -6.30 3.41
N GLU A 63 -2.95 -6.75 4.48
CA GLU A 63 -3.56 -8.09 4.52
C GLU A 63 -4.65 -8.25 3.46
N ALA A 64 -5.46 -7.21 3.22
CA ALA A 64 -6.45 -7.22 2.14
C ALA A 64 -5.82 -7.35 0.74
N MET A 65 -4.65 -6.73 0.49
CA MET A 65 -3.94 -6.90 -0.79
C MET A 65 -3.38 -8.31 -0.95
N LYS A 66 -2.88 -8.90 0.15
CA LYS A 66 -2.37 -10.28 0.15
C LYS A 66 -3.47 -11.30 -0.16
N ALA A 67 -4.66 -11.12 0.42
CA ALA A 67 -5.81 -11.97 0.14
C ALA A 67 -6.26 -11.89 -1.33
N LYS A 68 -6.18 -10.70 -1.94
CA LYS A 68 -6.47 -10.53 -3.38
C LYS A 68 -5.46 -11.26 -4.28
N GLU A 69 -4.17 -11.24 -3.94
CA GLU A 69 -3.13 -11.99 -4.67
C GLU A 69 -3.42 -13.50 -4.71
N SER A 70 -3.97 -14.07 -3.64
CA SER A 70 -4.29 -15.51 -3.55
C SER A 70 -5.55 -15.96 -4.29
N THR A 71 -6.32 -15.04 -4.88
CA THR A 71 -7.54 -15.40 -5.63
C THR A 71 -7.16 -15.63 -7.10
N PRO A 72 -7.29 -16.85 -7.65
CA PRO A 72 -6.97 -17.09 -9.05
C PRO A 72 -7.93 -16.27 -9.92
N VAL A 73 -7.38 -15.49 -10.85
CA VAL A 73 -8.15 -14.87 -11.92
C VAL A 73 -8.82 -16.01 -12.68
N ALA A 74 -10.14 -16.16 -12.52
CA ALA A 74 -10.92 -17.07 -13.34
C ALA A 74 -10.79 -16.61 -14.79
N THR A 75 -10.00 -17.33 -15.58
CA THR A 75 -9.97 -17.21 -17.03
C THR A 75 -11.34 -17.59 -17.55
N ALA A 76 -12.07 -16.61 -18.06
CA ALA A 76 -13.26 -16.81 -18.88
C ALA A 76 -12.85 -17.14 -20.33
#